data_AF-A0A4Y2RDD2-F1
#
_entry.id   AF-A0A4Y2RDD2-F1
#
_cell.length_a   1.000
_cell.length_b   1.000
_cell.length_c   1.000
_cell.angle_alpha   90.00
_cell.angle_beta   90.00
_cell.angle_gamma   90.00
#
_symmetry.space_group_name_H-M   'P 1'
#
loop_
_entity.id
_entity.type
_entity.pdbx_description
1 polymer ?
#
loop_
_entity_poly.entity_id
_entity_poly.type
_entity_poly.pdbx_seq_one_letter_code
_entity_poly.pdbx_strand_id
1 'polypeptide(L)'
;MIKLQDHFSLRGRLRRQKSTLTLLQLYAVLQFPEGIIFQQDGAPPHNGNIVREFLNTTFLQRWIGRDAVMAWPPRSPDLTPLDFYLWGYVKQHVYSERINDINHLKQRITDVIHSVTPDVLTRVWEKLD
;
A
#
# COMPACT_ATOMS: atom_id res chain seq x y z
N MET A 1 -0.98 -10.03 20.39
CA MET A 1 -1.53 -9.13 19.33
C MET A 1 -2.43 -8.11 20.00
N ILE A 2 -1.90 -6.94 20.38
CA ILE A 2 -2.69 -5.85 20.98
C ILE A 2 -3.00 -4.87 19.85
N LYS A 3 -4.26 -4.85 19.38
CA LYS A 3 -4.76 -3.78 18.51
C LYS A 3 -5.24 -2.65 19.42
N LEU A 4 -4.43 -1.62 19.61
CA LEU A 4 -4.89 -0.34 20.14
C LEU A 4 -5.77 0.32 19.07
N GLN A 5 -7.07 0.37 19.31
CA GLN A 5 -7.98 1.25 18.56
C GLN A 5 -7.84 2.66 19.13
N ASP A 6 -7.03 3.49 18.47
CA ASP A 6 -6.92 4.90 18.82
C ASP A 6 -8.15 5.70 18.32
N HIS A 7 -8.79 6.42 19.24
CA HIS A 7 -9.83 7.40 18.93
C HIS A 7 -9.21 8.68 18.34
N PHE A 8 -9.36 8.91 17.03
CA PHE A 8 -8.85 10.11 16.36
C PHE A 8 -9.88 11.24 16.25
N SER A 9 -9.47 12.48 16.54
CA SER A 9 -10.26 13.70 16.30
C SER A 9 -10.49 13.96 14.80
N LEU A 10 -11.64 14.54 14.44
CA LEU A 10 -12.03 14.90 13.06
C LEU A 10 -10.96 15.71 12.32
N ARG A 11 -10.28 16.64 13.02
CA ARG A 11 -9.19 17.46 12.45
C ARG A 11 -7.94 16.63 12.12
N GLY A 12 -7.63 15.64 12.95
CA GLY A 12 -6.56 14.68 12.71
C GLY A 12 -6.86 13.74 11.53
N ARG A 13 -8.13 13.35 11.38
CA ARG A 13 -8.60 12.51 10.27
C ARG A 13 -8.44 13.21 8.91
N LEU A 14 -8.87 14.47 8.81
CA LEU A 14 -8.74 15.28 7.59
C LEU A 14 -7.28 15.53 7.20
N ARG A 15 -6.40 15.81 8.18
CA ARG A 15 -4.97 16.02 7.91
C ARG A 15 -4.33 14.76 7.29
N ARG A 16 -4.61 13.59 7.85
CA ARG A 16 -4.07 12.32 7.35
C ARG A 16 -4.63 11.95 5.97
N GLN A 17 -5.92 12.17 5.71
CA GLN A 17 -6.52 11.93 4.38
C GLN A 17 -5.88 12.80 3.30
N LYS A 18 -5.63 14.09 3.59
CA LYS A 18 -4.92 14.97 2.66
C LYS A 18 -3.49 14.47 2.38
N SER A 19 -2.77 14.03 3.42
CA SER A 19 -1.43 13.44 3.25
C SER A 19 -1.44 12.19 2.38
N THR A 20 -2.41 11.28 2.56
CA THR A 20 -2.57 10.08 1.72
C THR A 20 -2.83 10.47 0.26
N LEU A 21 -3.73 11.41 0.01
CA LEU A 21 -4.03 11.89 -1.34
C LEU A 21 -2.79 12.49 -2.02
N THR A 22 -2.04 13.34 -1.30
CA THR A 22 -0.82 13.95 -1.82
C THR A 22 0.22 12.90 -2.20
N LEU A 23 0.38 11.85 -1.40
CA LEU A 23 1.30 10.77 -1.69
C LEU A 23 0.88 9.97 -2.93
N LEU A 24 -0.41 9.65 -3.06
CA LEU A 24 -0.96 8.97 -4.24
C LEU A 24 -0.77 9.80 -5.52
N GLN A 25 -1.02 11.11 -5.46
CA GLN A 25 -0.87 12.03 -6.59
C GLN A 25 0.58 12.18 -7.06
N LEU A 26 1.53 12.32 -6.12
CA LEU A 26 2.93 12.60 -6.46
C LEU A 26 3.70 11.35 -6.92
N TYR A 27 3.43 10.20 -6.30
CA TYR A 27 4.28 9.02 -6.47
C TYR A 27 3.62 7.87 -7.22
N ALA A 28 2.29 7.76 -7.18
CA ALA A 28 1.60 6.58 -7.70
C ALA A 28 1.12 6.80 -9.14
N VAL A 29 0.36 7.87 -9.41
CA VAL A 29 -0.32 8.04 -10.71
C VAL A 29 0.62 8.19 -11.90
N LEU A 30 1.74 8.89 -11.72
CA LEU A 30 2.69 9.14 -12.82
C LEU A 30 3.46 7.88 -13.26
N GLN A 31 3.40 6.79 -12.50
CA GLN A 31 4.20 5.59 -12.74
C GLN A 31 3.40 4.40 -13.27
N PHE A 32 2.08 4.50 -13.35
CA PHE A 32 1.24 3.37 -13.75
C PHE A 32 0.86 3.40 -15.24
N PRO A 33 0.98 2.26 -15.96
CA PRO A 33 0.48 2.16 -17.32
C PRO A 33 -1.06 2.22 -17.34
N GLU A 34 -1.62 2.57 -18.49
CA GLU A 34 -3.06 2.45 -18.71
C GLU A 34 -3.51 0.98 -18.54
N GLY A 35 -4.77 0.76 -18.17
CA GLY A 35 -5.30 -0.60 -18.05
C GLY A 35 -5.06 -1.31 -16.71
N ILE A 36 -4.35 -0.72 -15.74
CA ILE A 36 -4.16 -1.34 -14.41
C ILE A 36 -5.38 -1.26 -13.48
N ILE A 37 -5.56 -2.26 -12.62
CA ILE A 37 -6.48 -2.21 -11.48
C ILE A 37 -5.68 -1.83 -10.23
N PHE A 38 -6.02 -0.72 -9.59
CA PHE A 38 -5.34 -0.28 -8.38
C PHE A 38 -5.97 -0.92 -7.13
N GLN A 39 -5.17 -1.46 -6.21
CA GLN A 39 -5.69 -2.05 -4.98
C GLN A 39 -5.16 -1.31 -3.75
N GLN A 40 -6.06 -0.95 -2.82
CA GLN A 40 -5.71 -0.32 -1.55
C GLN A 40 -6.43 -0.98 -0.37
N ASP A 41 -5.77 -1.01 0.78
CA ASP A 41 -6.31 -1.61 2.00
C ASP A 41 -7.42 -0.75 2.64
N GLY A 42 -8.17 -1.37 3.54
CA GLY A 42 -9.33 -0.76 4.19
C GLY A 42 -9.02 0.24 5.31
N ALA A 43 -7.79 0.74 5.45
CA ALA A 43 -7.40 1.61 6.57
C ALA A 43 -8.21 2.93 6.58
N PRO A 44 -8.61 3.46 7.76
CA PRO A 44 -9.42 4.68 7.85
C PRO A 44 -8.88 5.93 7.11
N PRO A 45 -7.55 6.18 7.03
CA PRO A 45 -7.01 7.28 6.23
C PRO A 45 -7.20 7.10 4.72
N HIS A 46 -7.30 5.86 4.25
CA HIS A 46 -7.35 5.50 2.84
C HIS A 46 -8.79 5.51 2.28
N ASN A 47 -9.79 5.41 3.16
CA ASN A 47 -11.21 5.41 2.79
C ASN A 47 -11.92 6.76 2.96
N GLY A 48 -11.18 7.87 2.88
CA GLY A 48 -11.80 9.19 2.88
C GLY A 48 -12.54 9.48 1.57
N ASN A 49 -13.61 10.28 1.61
CA ASN A 49 -14.35 10.68 0.39
C ASN A 49 -13.42 11.25 -0.68
N ILE A 50 -12.51 12.15 -0.28
CA ILE A 50 -11.54 12.78 -1.17
C ILE A 50 -10.63 11.74 -1.85
N VAL A 51 -10.21 10.70 -1.12
CA VAL A 51 -9.38 9.63 -1.69
C VAL A 51 -10.21 8.79 -2.66
N ARG A 52 -11.45 8.43 -2.31
CA ARG A 52 -12.34 7.65 -3.18
C ARG A 52 -12.71 8.38 -4.48
N GLU A 53 -13.04 9.66 -4.40
CA GLU A 53 -13.33 10.51 -5.57
C GLU A 53 -12.13 10.58 -6.52
N PHE A 54 -10.93 10.71 -5.95
CA PHE A 54 -9.68 10.68 -6.70
C PHE A 54 -9.48 9.33 -7.41
N LEU A 55 -9.59 8.21 -6.68
CA LEU A 55 -9.40 6.87 -7.25
C LEU A 55 -10.44 6.56 -8.35
N ASN A 56 -11.69 6.98 -8.15
CA ASN A 56 -12.75 6.85 -9.16
C ASN A 56 -12.42 7.59 -10.46
N THR A 57 -11.85 8.79 -10.35
CA THR A 57 -11.47 9.61 -11.51
C THR A 57 -10.21 9.10 -12.18
N THR A 58 -9.17 8.78 -11.41
CA THR A 58 -7.85 8.40 -11.92
C THR A 58 -7.85 7.00 -12.51
N PHE A 59 -8.50 6.04 -11.86
CA PHE A 59 -8.50 4.65 -12.30
C PHE A 59 -9.78 4.26 -13.05
N LEU A 60 -10.68 5.21 -13.33
CA LEU A 60 -11.94 4.97 -14.07
C LEU A 60 -12.75 3.80 -13.48
N GLN A 61 -12.97 3.83 -12.16
CA GLN A 61 -13.62 2.74 -11.40
C GLN A 61 -12.85 1.40 -11.34
N ARG A 62 -11.63 1.32 -11.88
CA ARG A 62 -10.77 0.12 -11.83
C ARG A 62 -9.89 0.16 -10.59
N TRP A 63 -10.51 0.18 -9.41
CA TRP A 63 -9.78 0.04 -8.17
C TRP A 63 -10.54 -0.82 -7.16
N ILE A 64 -9.77 -1.53 -6.35
CA ILE A 64 -10.22 -2.45 -5.32
C ILE A 64 -9.98 -1.81 -3.95
N GLY A 65 -11.01 -1.80 -3.13
CA GLY A 65 -10.93 -1.25 -1.78
C GLY A 65 -12.26 -1.28 -1.05
N ARG A 66 -12.32 -0.64 0.12
CA ARG A 66 -13.58 -0.53 0.86
C ARG A 66 -14.48 0.48 0.17
N ASP A 67 -15.74 0.09 -0.05
CA ASP A 67 -16.75 0.90 -0.74
C ASP A 67 -16.40 1.26 -2.20
N ALA A 68 -15.46 0.54 -2.81
CA ALA A 68 -15.18 0.62 -4.25
C ALA A 68 -16.18 -0.22 -5.05
N VAL A 69 -16.29 0.03 -6.36
CA VAL A 69 -17.07 -0.82 -7.27
C VAL A 69 -16.58 -2.27 -7.21
N MET A 70 -15.26 -2.46 -7.16
CA MET A 70 -14.65 -3.74 -6.84
C MET A 70 -14.39 -3.83 -5.34
N ALA A 71 -15.40 -4.25 -4.58
CA ALA A 71 -15.30 -4.30 -3.12
C ALA A 71 -14.29 -5.35 -2.65
N TRP A 72 -13.38 -4.95 -1.76
CA TRP A 72 -12.48 -5.88 -1.08
C TRP A 72 -13.22 -6.67 0.01
N PRO A 73 -13.00 -8.00 0.13
CA PRO A 73 -13.66 -8.80 1.17
C PRO A 73 -13.31 -8.29 2.58
N PRO A 74 -14.30 -8.23 3.49
CA PRO A 74 -14.08 -7.79 4.85
C PRO A 74 -13.21 -8.78 5.62
N ARG A 75 -12.24 -8.25 6.40
CA ARG A 75 -11.30 -9.02 7.24
C ARG A 75 -10.23 -9.81 6.48
N SER A 76 -9.84 -9.35 5.29
CA SER A 76 -8.72 -9.93 4.52
C SER A 76 -7.52 -8.98 4.43
N PRO A 77 -6.83 -8.65 5.54
CA PRO A 77 -5.58 -7.89 5.48
C PRO A 77 -4.46 -8.67 4.79
N ASP A 78 -4.54 -10.01 4.79
CA ASP A 78 -3.49 -10.92 4.32
C ASP A 78 -3.55 -11.22 2.82
N LEU A 79 -4.52 -10.65 2.09
CA LEU A 79 -4.72 -10.91 0.66
C LEU A 79 -3.99 -9.90 -0.25
N THR A 80 -3.18 -9.00 0.30
CA THR A 80 -2.30 -8.18 -0.55
C THR A 80 -0.94 -8.91 -0.69
N PRO A 81 -0.41 -9.10 -1.92
CA PRO A 81 0.95 -9.62 -2.11
C PRO A 81 2.01 -8.84 -1.32
N LEU A 82 1.76 -7.55 -1.07
CA LEU A 82 2.63 -6.70 -0.27
C LEU A 82 2.67 -7.14 1.20
N ASP A 83 1.50 -7.35 1.82
CA ASP A 83 1.38 -7.73 3.23
C ASP A 83 1.75 -9.19 3.47
N PHE A 84 1.36 -10.09 2.57
CA PHE A 84 1.65 -11.52 2.67
C PHE A 84 3.14 -11.86 2.47
N TYR A 85 3.81 -11.18 1.53
CA TYR A 85 5.16 -11.54 1.11
C TYR A 85 6.14 -10.38 1.22
N LEU A 86 5.90 -9.28 0.49
CA LEU A 86 6.92 -8.25 0.25
C LEU A 86 7.44 -7.63 1.55
N TRP A 87 6.55 -7.24 2.47
CA TRP A 87 6.97 -6.59 3.72
C TRP A 87 7.76 -7.53 4.62
N GLY A 88 7.38 -8.82 4.67
CA GLY A 88 8.14 -9.84 5.39
C GLY A 88 9.53 -10.03 4.80
N TYR A 89 9.60 -10.19 3.48
CA TYR A 89 10.84 -10.33 2.72
C TYR A 89 11.77 -9.12 2.92
N VAL A 90 11.25 -7.90 2.68
CA VAL A 90 12.03 -6.67 2.80
C VAL A 90 12.56 -6.50 4.22
N LYS A 91 11.72 -6.71 5.23
CA LYS A 91 12.13 -6.61 6.64
C LYS A 91 13.25 -7.59 6.96
N GLN A 92 13.12 -8.85 6.55
CA GLN A 92 14.13 -9.88 6.81
C GLN A 92 15.49 -9.51 6.20
N HIS A 93 15.51 -8.98 4.97
CA HIS A 93 16.75 -8.68 4.25
C HIS A 93 17.35 -7.33 4.67
N VAL A 94 16.53 -6.31 4.92
CA VAL A 94 17.02 -5.01 5.40
C VAL A 94 17.74 -5.19 6.75
N TYR A 95 17.14 -5.95 7.67
CA TYR A 95 17.66 -6.17 9.02
C TYR A 95 18.54 -7.42 9.16
N SER A 96 18.99 -8.05 8.07
CA SER A 96 19.99 -9.13 8.13
C SER A 96 21.35 -8.65 8.65
N GLU A 97 21.59 -7.33 8.58
CA GLU A 97 22.77 -6.66 9.10
C GLU A 97 22.37 -5.46 9.97
N ARG A 98 23.33 -4.97 10.76
CA ARG A 98 23.13 -3.81 11.62
C ARG A 98 22.97 -2.55 10.79
N ILE A 99 21.86 -1.85 11.02
CA ILE A 99 21.61 -0.51 10.49
C ILE A 99 22.27 0.53 11.39
N ASN A 100 23.05 1.43 10.79
CA ASN A 100 23.88 2.40 11.51
C ASN A 100 23.26 3.80 11.54
N ASP A 101 22.53 4.16 10.48
CA ASP A 101 21.86 5.45 10.35
C ASP A 101 20.70 5.38 9.33
N ILE A 102 19.99 6.50 9.18
CA ILE A 102 18.81 6.59 8.32
C ILE A 102 19.13 6.52 6.82
N ASN A 103 20.31 6.96 6.39
CA ASN A 103 20.72 6.90 4.98
C ASN A 103 21.08 5.46 4.62
N HIS A 104 21.80 4.76 5.51
CA HIS A 104 22.06 3.34 5.38
C HIS A 104 20.74 2.55 5.32
N LEU A 105 19.76 2.87 6.17
CA LEU A 105 18.43 2.24 6.12
C LEU A 105 17.75 2.44 4.76
N LYS A 106 17.71 3.69 4.27
CA LYS A 106 17.11 4.01 2.97
C LYS A 106 17.79 3.26 1.83
N GLN A 107 19.12 3.23 1.82
CA GLN A 107 19.89 2.51 0.81
C GLN A 107 19.57 1.01 0.83
N ARG A 108 19.57 0.39 2.01
CA ARG A 108 19.23 -1.04 2.17
C ARG A 108 17.82 -1.36 1.70
N ILE A 109 16.84 -0.50 2.02
CA ILE A 109 15.46 -0.68 1.51
C ILE A 109 15.46 -0.62 -0.02
N THR A 110 16.11 0.37 -0.63
CA THR A 110 16.19 0.51 -2.08
C THR A 110 16.85 -0.71 -2.74
N ASP A 111 17.99 -1.16 -2.20
CA ASP A 111 18.73 -2.30 -2.76
C ASP A 111 17.90 -3.59 -2.69
N VAL A 112 17.23 -3.84 -1.56
CA VAL A 112 16.37 -5.01 -1.39
C VAL A 112 15.16 -4.94 -2.32
N ILE A 113 14.52 -3.77 -2.47
CA ILE A 113 13.41 -3.60 -3.41
C ILE A 113 13.87 -3.85 -4.85
N HIS A 114 15.03 -3.32 -5.26
CA HIS A 114 15.59 -3.56 -6.60
C HIS A 114 15.99 -5.03 -6.84
N SER A 115 16.24 -5.81 -5.79
CA SER A 115 16.50 -7.25 -5.90
C SER A 115 15.25 -8.09 -6.15
N VAL A 116 14.05 -7.54 -5.92
CA VAL A 116 12.79 -8.26 -6.14
C VAL A 116 12.51 -8.29 -7.63
N THR A 117 12.64 -9.47 -8.25
CA THR A 117 12.38 -9.63 -9.68
C THR A 117 10.87 -9.74 -9.98
N PRO A 118 10.43 -9.42 -11.21
CA PRO A 118 9.07 -9.65 -11.64
C PRO A 118 8.61 -11.10 -11.45
N ASP A 119 9.48 -12.08 -11.69
CA ASP A 119 9.17 -13.52 -11.50
C ASP A 119 8.76 -13.86 -10.06
N VAL A 120 9.39 -13.22 -9.07
CA VAL A 120 9.03 -13.39 -7.66
C VAL A 120 7.60 -12.89 -7.44
N LEU A 121 7.25 -11.74 -8.01
CA LEU A 121 5.91 -11.16 -7.88
C LEU A 121 4.85 -12.01 -8.59
N THR A 122 5.15 -12.53 -9.78
CA THR A 122 4.26 -13.46 -10.51
C THR A 122 3.98 -14.72 -9.70
N ARG A 123 5.00 -15.35 -9.10
CA ARG A 123 4.82 -16.53 -8.27
C ARG A 123 4.02 -16.27 -6.99
N VAL A 124 4.13 -15.06 -6.42
CA VAL A 124 3.31 -14.67 -5.27
C VAL A 124 1.86 -14.50 -5.70
N TRP A 125 1.63 -13.91 -6.88
CA TRP A 125 0.30 -13.77 -7.46
C TRP A 125 -0.38 -15.11 -7.72
N GLU A 126 0.32 -16.04 -8.38
CA GLU A 126 -0.17 -17.41 -8.66
C GLU A 126 -0.52 -18.22 -7.42
N LYS A 127 -0.02 -17.84 -6.24
CA LYS A 127 -0.37 -18.50 -4.96
C LYS A 127 -1.62 -17.93 -4.29
N LEU A 128 -2.09 -16.78 -4.75
CA LEU A 128 -3.29 -16.12 -4.23
C LEU A 128 -4.55 -16.45 -5.05
N ASP A 129 -4.38 -16.85 -6.31
CA ASP A 129 -5.43 -17.42 -7.19
C ASP A 129 -5.73 -18.89 -6.82
#